data_AF-A0A954BX03-F1
#
_entry.id   AF-A0A954BX03-F1
#
_cell.length_a   1.000
_cell.length_b   1.000
_cell.length_c   1.000
_cell.angle_alpha   90.00
_cell.angle_beta   90.00
_cell.angle_gamma   90.00
#
_symmetry.space_group_name_H-M   'P 1'
#
loop_
_entity.id
_entity.type
_entity.pdbx_description
1 polymer ?
#
loop_
_entity_poly.entity_id
_entity_poly.type
_entity_poly.pdbx_seq_one_letter_code
_entity_poly.pdbx_strand_id
1 'polypeptide(L)'
;MCVISKLSADEQDAIRRELTQLYLKLGGEDIDRAITRDRKVLAEHERELDHVATLPFDKPYRWRIAPSVGLRVQKDLERQQKRKAELRAECLQHVLLERGHVAEAAPRSVSHGQPAARDVGLMKQADQLDAFLGEAMEALKDWKQERAEASPPVETAVA
;
A
#
# COMPACT_ATOMS: atom_id res chain seq x y z
N MET A 1 -16.81 -13.09 -10.20
CA MET A 1 -16.26 -12.40 -11.40
C MET A 1 -16.15 -10.92 -11.08
N CYS A 2 -14.98 -10.31 -11.25
CA CYS A 2 -14.80 -8.88 -11.00
C CYS A 2 -15.44 -8.07 -12.13
N VAL A 3 -16.29 -7.09 -11.82
CA VAL A 3 -17.02 -6.27 -12.82
C VAL A 3 -16.03 -5.51 -13.73
N ILE A 4 -14.84 -5.22 -13.21
CA ILE A 4 -13.79 -4.45 -13.87
C ILE A 4 -13.19 -5.20 -15.07
N SER A 5 -13.12 -6.53 -15.04
CA SER A 5 -12.49 -7.31 -16.12
C SER A 5 -13.33 -7.41 -17.40
N LYS A 6 -14.54 -6.84 -17.40
CA LYS A 6 -15.41 -6.74 -18.58
C LYS A 6 -15.42 -5.33 -19.20
N LEU A 7 -14.74 -4.37 -18.57
CA LEU A 7 -14.63 -3.00 -19.08
C LEU A 7 -13.57 -2.89 -20.17
N SER A 8 -13.72 -1.91 -21.05
CA SER A 8 -12.68 -1.58 -22.05
C SER A 8 -11.37 -1.17 -21.35
N ALA A 9 -10.23 -1.34 -22.04
CA ALA A 9 -8.93 -0.97 -21.49
C ALA A 9 -8.90 0.50 -21.04
N ASP A 10 -9.50 1.40 -21.83
CA ASP A 10 -9.59 2.83 -21.53
C ASP A 10 -10.40 3.11 -20.25
N GLU A 11 -11.50 2.37 -20.02
CA GLU A 11 -12.30 2.48 -18.81
C GLU A 11 -11.57 1.93 -17.58
N GLN A 12 -10.84 0.82 -17.73
CA GLN A 12 -10.02 0.27 -16.65
C GLN A 12 -8.91 1.25 -16.24
N ASP A 13 -8.27 1.90 -17.22
CA ASP A 13 -7.24 2.90 -16.95
C ASP A 13 -7.80 4.19 -16.35
N ALA A 14 -9.01 4.61 -16.76
CA ALA A 14 -9.69 5.73 -16.13
C ALA A 14 -10.04 5.44 -14.66
N ILE A 15 -10.58 4.25 -14.36
CA ILE A 15 -10.86 3.81 -12.98
C ILE A 15 -9.57 3.74 -12.16
N ARG A 16 -8.49 3.17 -12.71
CA ARG A 16 -7.18 3.12 -12.04
C ARG A 16 -6.71 4.51 -11.62
N ARG A 17 -6.76 5.49 -12.53
CA ARG A 17 -6.33 6.87 -12.25
C ARG A 17 -7.18 7.50 -11.15
N GLU A 18 -8.50 7.33 -11.21
CA GLU A 18 -9.42 7.83 -10.18
C GLU A 18 -9.15 7.20 -8.81
N LEU A 19 -8.94 5.88 -8.75
CA LEU A 19 -8.58 5.18 -7.52
C LEU A 19 -7.26 5.67 -6.95
N THR A 20 -6.24 5.85 -7.78
CA THR A 20 -4.95 6.38 -7.32
C THR A 20 -5.10 7.79 -6.79
N GLN A 21 -5.84 8.67 -7.47
CA GLN A 21 -6.08 10.03 -6.99
C GLN A 21 -6.85 10.05 -5.68
N LEU A 22 -7.89 9.23 -5.54
CA LEU A 22 -8.68 9.16 -4.32
C LEU A 22 -7.87 8.59 -3.15
N TYR A 23 -7.09 7.54 -3.40
CA TYR A 23 -6.19 6.95 -2.40
C TYR A 23 -5.19 7.99 -1.86
N LEU A 24 -4.58 8.77 -2.75
CA LEU A 24 -3.67 9.85 -2.35
C LEU A 24 -4.40 10.95 -1.56
N LYS A 25 -5.58 11.38 -2.01
CA LYS A 25 -6.40 12.39 -1.32
C LYS A 25 -6.81 11.97 0.09
N LEU A 26 -7.09 10.69 0.30
CA LEU A 26 -7.50 10.14 1.59
C LEU A 26 -6.32 9.77 2.51
N GLY A 27 -5.10 10.22 2.19
CA GLY A 27 -3.93 10.03 3.05
C GLY A 27 -3.17 8.72 2.83
N GLY A 28 -3.39 8.04 1.69
CA GLY A 28 -2.68 6.81 1.35
C GLY A 28 -1.16 6.99 1.28
N GLU A 29 -0.69 8.18 0.92
CA GLU A 29 0.75 8.50 0.89
C GLU A 29 1.40 8.41 2.29
N ASP A 30 0.69 8.83 3.35
CA ASP A 30 1.20 8.74 4.72
C ASP A 30 1.34 7.29 5.18
N ILE A 31 0.38 6.44 4.80
CA ILE A 31 0.43 5.00 5.09
C ILE A 31 1.61 4.37 4.37
N ASP A 32 1.83 4.70 3.09
CA ASP A 32 2.96 4.20 2.30
C ASP A 32 4.31 4.65 2.87
N ARG A 33 4.41 5.91 3.32
CA ARG A 33 5.60 6.43 4.01
C ARG A 33 5.85 5.69 5.33
N ALA A 34 4.81 5.47 6.13
CA ALA A 34 4.90 4.73 7.38
C ALA A 34 5.39 3.29 7.15
N ILE A 35 4.79 2.57 6.20
CA ILE A 35 5.20 1.21 5.80
C ILE A 35 6.68 1.19 5.39
N THR A 36 7.11 2.17 4.58
CA THR A 36 8.50 2.26 4.11
C THR A 36 9.47 2.47 5.26
N ARG A 37 9.13 3.35 6.20
CA ARG A 37 9.94 3.60 7.40
C ARG A 37 10.02 2.35 8.28
N ASP A 38 8.89 1.72 8.55
CA ASP A 38 8.80 0.57 9.46
C ASP A 38 9.58 -0.63 8.89
N ARG A 39 9.52 -0.86 7.58
CA ARG A 39 10.35 -1.86 6.88
C ARG A 39 11.85 -1.61 7.04
N LYS A 40 12.30 -0.36 6.96
CA LYS A 40 13.74 -0.02 7.15
C LYS A 40 14.20 -0.35 8.57
N VAL A 41 13.39 0.01 9.56
CA VAL A 41 13.69 -0.28 10.97
C VAL A 41 13.75 -1.80 11.22
N LEU A 42 12.81 -2.58 10.65
CA LEU A 42 12.85 -4.04 10.77
C LEU A 42 14.07 -4.65 10.08
N ALA A 43 14.44 -4.17 8.90
CA ALA A 43 15.64 -4.65 8.20
C ALA A 43 16.93 -4.36 8.98
N GLU A 44 17.00 -3.22 9.67
CA GLU A 44 18.12 -2.94 10.58
C GLU A 44 18.10 -3.88 11.79
N HIS A 45 16.92 -4.14 12.37
CA HIS A 45 16.77 -5.06 13.50
C HIS A 45 17.17 -6.50 13.13
N GLU A 46 16.77 -6.99 11.96
CA GLU A 46 17.16 -8.31 11.45
C GLU A 46 18.67 -8.44 11.31
N ARG A 47 19.35 -7.44 10.74
CA ARG A 47 20.82 -7.42 10.66
C ARG A 47 21.48 -7.43 12.04
N GLU A 48 20.87 -6.80 13.03
CA GLU A 48 21.37 -6.86 14.41
C GLU A 48 21.16 -8.24 15.03
N LEU A 49 20.02 -8.89 14.79
CA LEU A 49 19.78 -10.27 15.23
C LEU A 49 20.80 -11.24 14.64
N ASP A 50 21.07 -11.14 13.33
CA ASP A 50 22.07 -11.95 12.65
C ASP A 50 23.47 -11.74 13.26
N HIS A 51 23.82 -10.49 13.56
CA HIS A 51 25.10 -10.18 14.20
C HIS A 51 25.19 -10.73 15.62
N VAL A 52 24.17 -10.51 16.45
CA VAL A 52 24.11 -11.00 17.83
C VAL A 52 24.17 -12.52 17.89
N ALA A 53 23.55 -13.22 16.93
CA ALA A 53 23.60 -14.68 16.84
C ALA A 53 25.04 -15.22 16.66
N THR A 54 25.97 -14.40 16.16
CA THR A 54 27.39 -14.79 16.01
C THR A 54 28.26 -14.44 17.23
N LEU A 55 27.74 -13.65 18.18
CA LEU A 55 28.49 -13.22 19.34
C LEU A 55 28.41 -14.26 20.46
N PRO A 56 29.50 -14.46 21.24
CA PRO A 56 29.45 -15.30 22.42
C PRO A 56 28.60 -14.64 23.51
N PHE A 57 27.84 -15.47 24.26
CA PHE A 57 26.84 -15.02 25.24
C PHE A 57 27.39 -14.19 26.41
N ASP A 58 28.69 -14.25 26.65
CA ASP A 58 29.39 -13.54 27.72
C ASP A 58 29.71 -12.08 27.35
N LYS A 59 29.56 -11.69 26.08
CA LYS A 59 29.82 -10.33 25.62
C LYS A 59 28.55 -9.47 25.62
N PRO A 60 28.55 -8.31 26.30
CA PRO A 60 27.43 -7.40 26.24
C PRO A 60 27.28 -6.82 24.83
N TYR A 61 26.05 -6.73 24.34
CA TYR A 61 25.71 -6.13 23.05
C TYR A 61 24.89 -4.85 23.21
N ARG A 62 25.24 -3.80 22.46
CA ARG A 62 24.49 -2.55 22.41
C ARG A 62 23.60 -2.53 21.17
N TRP A 63 22.31 -2.73 21.38
CA TRP A 63 21.28 -2.64 20.35
C TRP A 63 21.17 -1.21 19.81
N ARG A 64 21.13 -1.04 18.48
CA ARG A 64 20.62 0.19 17.86
C ARG A 64 19.11 0.17 17.85
N ILE A 65 18.50 -1.00 17.64
CA ILE A 65 17.07 -1.22 17.73
C ILE A 65 16.80 -2.32 18.75
N ALA A 66 16.30 -1.91 19.91
CA ALA A 66 15.95 -2.87 20.95
C ALA A 66 14.88 -3.87 20.44
N PRO A 67 14.92 -5.15 20.86
CA PRO A 67 13.94 -6.16 20.42
C PRO A 67 12.48 -5.77 20.69
N SER A 68 12.22 -5.05 21.79
CA SER A 68 10.89 -4.54 22.11
C SER A 68 10.41 -3.46 21.13
N VAL A 69 11.33 -2.67 20.56
CA VAL A 69 11.04 -1.70 19.50
C VAL A 69 10.78 -2.44 18.19
N GLY A 70 11.62 -3.43 17.84
CA GLY A 70 11.40 -4.29 16.68
C GLY A 70 10.00 -4.92 16.67
N LEU A 71 9.60 -5.53 17.79
CA LEU A 71 8.26 -6.12 17.95
C LEU A 71 7.12 -5.09 17.77
N ARG A 72 7.29 -3.87 18.31
CA ARG A 72 6.28 -2.82 18.17
C ARG A 72 6.13 -2.39 16.72
N VAL A 73 7.26 -2.16 16.05
CA VAL A 73 7.30 -1.74 14.64
C VAL A 73 6.73 -2.82 13.73
N GLN A 74 6.95 -4.10 14.03
CA GLN A 74 6.32 -5.21 13.31
C GLN A 74 4.79 -5.15 13.40
N LYS A 75 4.24 -4.96 14.60
CA LYS A 75 2.79 -4.81 14.80
C LYS A 75 2.23 -3.56 14.12
N ASP A 76 3.00 -2.47 14.14
CA ASP A 76 2.61 -1.24 13.46
C ASP A 76 2.60 -1.45 11.93
N LEU A 77 3.60 -2.14 11.38
CA LEU A 77 3.66 -2.49 9.95
C LEU A 77 2.44 -3.34 9.52
N GLU A 78 2.11 -4.38 10.29
CA GLU A 78 0.91 -5.21 10.04
C GLU A 78 -0.37 -4.37 10.06
N ARG A 79 -0.48 -3.45 11.03
CA ARG A 79 -1.61 -2.52 11.13
C ARG A 79 -1.68 -1.58 9.93
N GLN A 80 -0.56 -1.03 9.48
CA GLN A 80 -0.52 -0.12 8.32
C GLN A 80 -0.86 -0.86 7.03
N GLN A 81 -0.40 -2.09 6.85
CA GLN A 81 -0.77 -2.93 5.69
C GLN A 81 -2.27 -3.22 5.68
N LYS A 82 -2.85 -3.57 6.83
CA LYS A 82 -4.29 -3.74 6.95
C LYS A 82 -5.04 -2.45 6.61
N ARG A 83 -4.62 -1.30 7.17
CA ARG A 83 -5.26 -0.01 6.88
C ARG A 83 -5.12 0.39 5.42
N LYS A 84 -3.99 0.09 4.78
CA LYS A 84 -3.79 0.29 3.35
C LYS A 84 -4.80 -0.49 2.51
N ALA A 85 -4.99 -1.77 2.81
CA ALA A 85 -5.96 -2.62 2.13
C ALA A 85 -7.41 -2.11 2.33
N GLU A 86 -7.77 -1.74 3.57
CA GLU A 86 -9.07 -1.13 3.88
C GLU A 86 -9.29 0.17 3.08
N LEU A 87 -8.31 1.07 3.06
CA LEU A 87 -8.43 2.34 2.35
C LEU A 87 -8.57 2.13 0.83
N ARG A 88 -7.86 1.16 0.26
CA ARG A 88 -7.99 0.79 -1.16
C ARG A 88 -9.37 0.25 -1.48
N ALA A 89 -9.94 -0.58 -0.60
CA ALA A 89 -11.31 -1.08 -0.75
C ALA A 89 -12.35 0.04 -0.63
N GLU A 90 -12.18 0.96 0.33
CA GLU A 90 -13.00 2.17 0.47
C GLU A 90 -12.97 3.00 -0.84
N CYS A 91 -11.77 3.28 -1.38
CA CYS A 91 -11.62 4.02 -2.64
C CYS A 91 -12.33 3.32 -3.80
N LEU A 92 -12.22 2.00 -3.89
CA LEU A 92 -12.89 1.23 -4.93
C LEU A 92 -14.40 1.32 -4.84
N GLN A 93 -14.94 1.16 -3.64
CA GLN A 93 -16.37 1.27 -3.42
C GLN A 93 -16.88 2.66 -3.83
N HIS A 94 -16.15 3.72 -3.49
CA HIS A 94 -16.48 5.09 -3.90
C HIS A 94 -16.52 5.26 -5.42
N VAL A 95 -15.48 4.84 -6.15
CA VAL A 95 -15.42 4.99 -7.61
C VAL A 95 -16.51 4.17 -8.31
N LEU A 96 -16.80 2.95 -7.84
CA LEU A 96 -17.86 2.12 -8.42
C LEU A 96 -19.26 2.69 -8.14
N LEU A 97 -19.47 3.29 -6.97
CA LEU A 97 -20.72 4.00 -6.62
C LEU A 97 -20.93 5.23 -7.51
N GLU A 98 -19.90 6.06 -7.67
CA GLU A 98 -19.96 7.29 -8.47
C GLU A 98 -20.20 7.00 -9.95
N ARG A 99 -19.61 5.91 -10.48
CA ARG A 99 -19.79 5.48 -11.87
C ARG A 99 -21.07 4.67 -12.12
N GLY A 100 -21.92 4.49 -11.11
CA GLY A 100 -23.19 3.78 -11.26
C GLY A 100 -23.06 2.27 -11.53
N HIS A 101 -21.89 1.67 -11.27
CA HIS A 101 -21.65 0.23 -11.45
C HIS A 101 -22.24 -0.65 -10.33
N VAL A 102 -23.30 -0.18 -9.66
CA VAL A 102 -23.92 -0.89 -8.54
C VAL A 102 -25.08 -1.75 -9.05
N ALA A 103 -24.79 -3.03 -9.30
CA ALA A 103 -25.72 -4.08 -8.95
C ALA A 103 -25.25 -4.65 -7.59
N GLU A 104 -25.99 -4.34 -6.52
CA GLU A 104 -25.82 -4.90 -5.16
C GLU A 104 -24.39 -4.90 -4.57
N ALA A 105 -23.92 -3.73 -4.12
CA ALA A 105 -22.82 -3.67 -3.16
C ALA A 105 -23.19 -2.78 -1.97
N ALA A 106 -24.16 -3.24 -1.18
CA ALA A 106 -24.35 -2.81 0.19
C ALA A 106 -24.91 -4.01 1.00
N PRO A 107 -24.66 -4.07 2.32
CA PRO A 107 -25.36 -3.12 3.16
C PRO A 107 -24.44 -2.28 4.03
N ARG A 108 -24.88 -1.02 4.13
CA ARG A 108 -24.63 -0.11 5.25
C ARG A 108 -24.88 -0.82 6.58
N SER A 109 -23.88 -0.90 7.45
CA SER A 109 -23.99 -0.45 8.85
C SER A 109 -22.73 -0.75 9.64
N VAL A 110 -22.31 0.28 10.38
CA VAL A 110 -21.39 0.23 11.50
C VAL A 110 -21.96 -0.71 12.56
N SER A 111 -21.26 -1.80 12.88
CA SER A 111 -21.39 -2.44 14.20
C SER A 111 -20.14 -3.26 14.55
N HIS A 112 -19.61 -2.99 15.74
CA HIS A 112 -18.62 -3.81 16.44
C HIS A 112 -19.18 -5.22 16.71
N GLY A 113 -18.45 -6.27 16.31
CA GLY A 113 -18.74 -7.66 16.72
C GLY A 113 -18.32 -8.72 15.69
N GLN A 114 -17.22 -9.42 15.98
CA GLN A 114 -16.56 -10.55 15.27
C GLN A 114 -17.44 -11.84 15.08
N PRO A 115 -16.96 -12.98 14.50
CA PRO A 115 -15.75 -13.24 13.66
C PRO A 115 -15.90 -14.27 12.47
N ALA A 116 -14.82 -14.38 11.67
CA ALA A 116 -14.16 -15.60 11.14
C ALA A 116 -14.53 -16.24 9.78
N ALA A 117 -15.73 -16.11 9.21
CA ALA A 117 -16.04 -16.80 7.93
C ALA A 117 -16.10 -15.90 6.68
N ARG A 118 -16.18 -14.58 6.88
CA ARG A 118 -16.30 -13.57 5.80
C ARG A 118 -14.96 -13.08 5.23
N ASP A 119 -13.85 -13.44 5.88
CA ASP A 119 -12.54 -12.85 5.60
C ASP A 119 -11.87 -13.39 4.32
N VAL A 120 -12.07 -14.66 3.94
CA VAL A 120 -11.26 -15.28 2.86
C VAL A 120 -11.63 -14.76 1.46
N GLY A 121 -12.91 -14.46 1.22
CA GLY A 121 -13.37 -13.94 -0.08
C GLY A 121 -12.97 -12.48 -0.30
N LEU A 122 -13.09 -11.66 0.75
CA LEU A 122 -12.66 -10.26 0.74
C LEU A 122 -11.14 -10.15 0.71
N MET A 123 -10.40 -11.01 1.42
CA MET A 123 -8.94 -11.06 1.33
C MET A 123 -8.47 -11.44 -0.07
N LYS A 124 -9.06 -12.45 -0.72
CA LYS A 124 -8.69 -12.77 -2.12
C LYS A 124 -8.98 -11.64 -3.10
N GLN A 125 -10.06 -10.89 -2.89
CA GLN A 125 -10.33 -9.69 -3.68
C GLN A 125 -9.35 -8.56 -3.36
N ALA A 126 -8.97 -8.40 -2.09
CA ALA A 126 -7.97 -7.43 -1.64
C ALA A 126 -6.57 -7.76 -2.18
N ASP A 127 -6.17 -9.03 -2.20
CA ASP A 127 -4.89 -9.50 -2.77
C ASP A 127 -4.84 -9.27 -4.28
N GLN A 128 -5.94 -9.56 -4.99
CA GLN A 128 -6.06 -9.27 -6.43
C GLN A 128 -6.03 -7.76 -6.71
N LEU A 129 -6.63 -6.95 -5.84
CA LEU A 129 -6.57 -5.50 -5.89
C LEU A 129 -5.18 -4.95 -5.57
N ASP A 130 -4.48 -5.56 -4.62
CA ASP A 130 -3.13 -5.16 -4.25
C ASP A 130 -2.13 -5.45 -5.37
N ALA A 131 -2.28 -6.58 -6.06
CA ALA A 131 -1.53 -6.87 -7.29
C ALA A 131 -1.83 -5.82 -8.39
N PHE A 132 -3.11 -5.57 -8.66
CA PHE A 132 -3.52 -4.62 -9.69
C PHE A 132 -3.09 -3.17 -9.40
N LEU A 133 -3.18 -2.73 -8.14
CA LEU A 133 -2.74 -1.40 -7.71
C LEU A 133 -1.22 -1.30 -7.62
N GLY A 134 -0.52 -2.39 -7.29
CA GLY A 134 0.94 -2.47 -7.34
C GLY A 134 1.46 -2.25 -8.76
N GLU A 135 0.89 -2.96 -9.74
CA GLU A 135 1.21 -2.79 -11.16
C GLU A 135 0.94 -1.37 -11.65
N ALA A 136 -0.20 -0.78 -11.26
CA ALA A 136 -0.53 0.60 -11.62
C ALA A 136 0.43 1.63 -11.01
N MET A 137 0.91 1.39 -9.78
CA MET A 137 1.88 2.29 -9.13
C MET A 137 3.27 2.20 -9.76
N GLU A 138 3.73 1.01 -10.14
CA GLU A 138 5.02 0.84 -10.82
C GLU A 138 4.97 1.44 -12.24
N ALA A 139 3.90 1.20 -13.00
CA ALA A 139 3.71 1.83 -14.32
C ALA A 139 3.69 3.37 -14.23
N LEU A 140 3.16 3.95 -13.14
CA LEU A 140 3.19 5.39 -12.92
C LEU A 140 4.60 5.91 -12.59
N LYS A 141 5.43 5.13 -11.89
CA LYS A 141 6.83 5.49 -11.63
C LYS A 141 7.64 5.46 -12.91
N ASP A 142 7.50 4.41 -13.71
CA ASP A 142 8.20 4.26 -14.98
C ASP A 142 7.85 5.40 -15.92
N TRP A 143 6.55 5.73 -16.05
CA TRP A 143 6.11 6.88 -16.85
C TRP A 143 6.66 8.23 -16.35
N LYS A 144 6.76 8.42 -15.02
CA LYS A 144 7.36 9.63 -14.44
C LYS A 144 8.86 9.69 -14.72
N GLN A 145 9.55 8.56 -14.72
CA GLN A 145 10.98 8.47 -14.96
C GLN A 145 11.31 8.71 -16.44
N GLU A 146 10.57 8.08 -17.37
CA GLU A 146 10.68 8.36 -18.80
C GLU A 146 10.41 9.84 -19.13
N ARG A 147 9.42 10.46 -18.46
CA ARG A 147 9.13 11.88 -18.66
C ARG A 147 10.19 12.81 -18.06
N ALA A 148 10.86 12.39 -16.99
CA ALA A 148 11.99 13.13 -16.42
C ALA A 148 13.23 13.04 -17.32
N GLU A 149 13.46 11.90 -17.95
CA GLU A 149 14.56 11.68 -18.90
C GLU A 149 14.29 12.34 -20.27
N ALA A 150 13.03 12.47 -20.67
CA ALA A 150 12.62 13.14 -21.91
C ALA A 150 12.55 14.68 -21.82
N SER A 151 12.85 15.28 -20.68
CA SER A 151 12.84 16.74 -20.52
C SER A 151 14.25 17.31 -20.74
N PRO A 152 14.53 18.04 -21.84
CA PRO A 152 15.83 18.68 -22.04
C PRO A 152 16.05 19.79 -20.98
N PRO A 153 17.30 20.08 -20.60
CA PRO A 153 17.59 21.19 -19.71
C PRO A 153 17.14 22.48 -20.39
N VAL A 154 16.22 23.20 -19.76
CA VAL A 154 15.88 24.56 -20.13
C VAL A 154 17.11 25.41 -19.78
N GLU A 155 17.99 25.62 -20.76
CA GLU A 155 19.01 26.66 -20.67
C GLU A 155 18.28 28.01 -20.56
N THR A 156 18.24 28.54 -19.34
CA THR A 156 17.94 29.94 -19.08
C THR A 156 19.01 30.81 -19.76
N ALA A 157 18.75 31.19 -21.01
CA ALA A 157 19.44 32.30 -21.65
C ALA A 157 18.90 33.60 -21.03
N VAL A 158 19.60 34.07 -19.99
CA VAL A 158 19.52 35.46 -19.54
C VAL A 158 20.34 36.29 -20.52
N ALA A 159 19.68 37.19 -21.25
CA ALA A 159 20.29 38.27 -22.01
C ALA A 159 19.90 39.61 -21.39
#